data_AF-A0A4R9IMM8-F1
#
_entry.id   AF-A0A4R9IMM8-F1
#
_cell.length_a   1.000
_cell.length_b   1.000
_cell.length_c   1.000
_cell.angle_alpha   90.00
_cell.angle_beta   90.00
_cell.angle_gamma   90.00
#
_symmetry.space_group_name_H-M   'P 1'
#
loop_
_entity.id
_entity.type
_entity.pdbx_description
1 polymer ?
#
loop_
_entity_poly.entity_id
_entity_poly.type
_entity_poly.pdbx_seq_one_letter_code
_entity_poly.pdbx_strand_id
1 'polypeptide(L)'
;MKKTNRLFSILALVLFTGTLQAADFPKCKEACDKFYSCTVQVNPNASEEQKSTLKRGCEFNCNRPKYYNKIAGCLTSGDSCKAFSTCIMKEMQGNK
;
A
#
# COMPACT_ATOMS: atom_id res chain seq x y z
N MET A 1 -54.16 23.07 -36.27
CA MET A 1 -53.22 21.99 -36.64
C MET A 1 -52.04 22.00 -35.67
N LYS A 2 -51.58 20.80 -35.29
CA LYS A 2 -50.58 20.45 -34.27
C LYS A 2 -49.21 21.11 -34.47
N LYS A 3 -48.47 21.35 -33.37
CA LYS A 3 -47.11 20.81 -33.09
C LYS A 3 -46.59 21.30 -31.73
N THR A 4 -46.81 20.54 -30.66
CA THR A 4 -45.79 19.69 -29.96
C THR A 4 -44.62 20.42 -29.31
N ASN A 5 -44.83 20.72 -28.03
CA ASN A 5 -43.93 20.55 -26.89
C ASN A 5 -42.77 19.57 -27.13
N ARG A 6 -41.51 19.99 -26.87
CA ARG A 6 -40.42 19.13 -26.36
C ARG A 6 -39.41 19.98 -25.57
N LEU A 7 -39.69 20.12 -24.27
CA LEU A 7 -38.66 20.11 -23.23
C LEU A 7 -37.82 18.82 -23.37
N PHE A 8 -36.62 18.83 -22.78
CA PHE A 8 -35.59 17.76 -22.70
C PHE A 8 -34.29 18.05 -23.45
N SER A 9 -33.57 19.10 -23.03
CA SER A 9 -32.10 19.02 -23.03
C SER A 9 -31.70 18.24 -21.79
N ILE A 10 -31.57 16.93 -21.97
CA ILE A 10 -31.07 16.00 -20.96
C ILE A 10 -29.64 16.41 -20.64
N LEU A 11 -29.46 16.85 -19.41
CA LEU A 11 -28.21 17.04 -18.71
C LEU A 11 -27.43 15.72 -18.75
N ALA A 12 -26.61 15.51 -19.78
CA ALA A 12 -25.64 14.42 -19.80
C ALA A 12 -24.44 14.85 -18.95
N LEU A 13 -24.65 14.94 -17.63
CA LEU A 13 -23.57 14.87 -16.67
C LEU A 13 -23.05 13.44 -16.78
N VAL A 14 -22.11 13.22 -17.70
CA VAL A 14 -21.33 11.98 -17.76
C VAL A 14 -20.49 11.98 -16.50
N LEU A 15 -21.09 11.50 -15.41
CA LEU A 15 -20.39 11.02 -14.24
C LEU A 15 -19.54 9.87 -14.78
N PHE A 16 -18.31 10.20 -15.16
CA PHE A 16 -17.21 9.26 -15.15
C PHE A 16 -17.10 8.76 -13.70
N THR A 17 -17.94 7.79 -13.34
CA THR A 17 -17.67 6.85 -12.27
C THR A 17 -16.54 5.98 -12.78
N GLY A 18 -15.35 6.58 -12.92
CA GLY A 18 -14.13 5.81 -12.92
C GLY A 18 -14.19 5.02 -11.64
N THR A 19 -14.43 3.72 -11.75
CA THR A 19 -14.16 2.79 -10.68
C THR A 19 -12.76 3.15 -10.23
N LEU A 20 -12.65 3.69 -9.01
CA LEU A 20 -11.39 3.73 -8.27
C LEU A 20 -10.95 2.28 -8.23
N GLN A 21 -10.20 1.85 -9.25
CA GLN A 21 -9.44 0.62 -9.20
C GLN A 21 -8.54 0.87 -8.01
N ALA A 22 -8.86 0.20 -6.89
CA ALA A 22 -7.92 0.08 -5.80
C ALA A 22 -6.61 -0.33 -6.48
N ALA A 23 -5.59 0.53 -6.40
CA ALA A 23 -4.30 0.18 -6.94
C ALA A 23 -3.86 -1.05 -6.14
N ASP A 24 -4.02 -2.23 -6.73
CA ASP A 24 -3.63 -3.46 -6.07
C ASP A 24 -2.11 -3.42 -5.96
N PHE A 25 -1.62 -3.38 -4.73
CA PHE A 25 -0.20 -3.46 -4.41
C PHE A 25 0.11 -4.88 -3.91
N PRO A 26 0.12 -5.90 -4.80
CA PRO A 26 0.01 -7.31 -4.44
C PRO A 26 1.16 -7.81 -3.56
N LYS A 27 2.34 -7.18 -3.65
CA LYS A 27 3.54 -7.54 -2.88
C LYS A 27 3.62 -6.89 -1.50
N CYS A 28 2.77 -5.92 -1.19
CA CYS A 28 2.82 -5.23 0.10
C CYS A 28 2.43 -6.13 1.25
N LYS A 29 1.37 -6.92 1.07
CA LYS A 29 0.93 -7.87 2.09
C LYS A 29 2.04 -8.86 2.42
N GLU A 30 2.63 -9.47 1.41
CA GLU A 30 3.74 -10.42 1.55
C GLU A 30 4.96 -9.78 2.25
N ALA A 31 5.40 -8.61 1.78
CA ALA A 31 6.56 -7.92 2.35
C ALA A 31 6.33 -7.53 3.82
N CYS A 32 5.14 -7.00 4.15
CA CYS A 32 4.85 -6.55 5.50
C CYS A 32 4.53 -7.69 6.46
N ASP A 33 3.94 -8.79 5.99
CA ASP A 33 3.78 -10.02 6.78
C ASP A 33 5.16 -10.62 7.10
N LYS A 34 6.06 -10.72 6.11
CA LYS A 34 7.46 -11.15 6.32
C LYS A 34 8.20 -10.21 7.29
N PHE A 35 7.96 -8.91 7.20
CA PHE A 35 8.59 -7.91 8.08
C PHE A 35 8.15 -8.06 9.53
N TYR A 36 6.87 -8.33 9.76
CA TYR A 36 6.36 -8.63 11.09
C TYR A 36 7.05 -9.88 11.67
N SER A 37 7.07 -10.98 10.91
CA SER A 37 7.75 -12.21 11.34
C SER A 37 9.24 -12.00 11.62
N CYS A 38 9.93 -11.22 10.78
CA CYS A 38 11.33 -10.90 11.01
C CYS A 38 11.55 -9.97 12.20
N THR A 39 10.64 -9.04 12.47
CA THR A 39 10.72 -8.18 13.66
C THR A 39 10.64 -8.99 14.94
N VAL A 40 9.81 -10.05 14.99
CA VAL A 40 9.76 -10.98 16.13
C VAL A 40 11.13 -11.68 16.34
N GLN A 41 11.79 -12.07 15.25
CA GLN A 41 13.09 -12.75 15.33
C GLN A 41 14.24 -11.81 15.72
N VAL A 42 14.25 -10.59 15.18
CA VAL A 42 15.34 -9.63 15.38
C VAL A 42 15.18 -8.86 16.70
N ASN A 43 13.94 -8.67 17.17
CA ASN A 43 13.62 -8.01 18.43
C ASN A 43 12.56 -8.79 19.22
N PRO A 44 12.96 -9.88 19.90
CA PRO A 44 12.04 -10.73 20.65
C PRO A 44 11.37 -10.01 21.83
N ASN A 45 11.99 -8.93 22.33
CA ASN A 45 11.49 -8.13 23.45
C ASN A 45 10.50 -7.04 23.03
N ALA A 46 10.26 -6.85 21.72
CA ALA A 46 9.27 -5.88 21.26
C ALA A 46 7.84 -6.32 21.67
N SER A 47 7.04 -5.37 22.16
CA SER A 47 5.63 -5.64 22.47
C SER A 47 4.85 -5.95 21.20
N GLU A 48 3.72 -6.66 21.34
CA GLU A 48 2.85 -6.95 20.19
C GLU A 48 2.29 -5.66 19.56
N GLU A 49 2.05 -4.60 20.35
CA GLU A 49 1.68 -3.30 19.78
C GLU A 49 2.80 -2.67 18.96
N GLN A 50 4.06 -2.78 19.38
CA GLN A 50 5.20 -2.26 18.62
C GLN A 50 5.35 -3.01 17.29
N LYS A 51 5.24 -4.34 17.31
CA LYS A 51 5.30 -5.19 16.11
C LYS A 51 4.15 -4.88 15.14
N SER A 52 2.93 -4.73 15.67
CA SER A 52 1.74 -4.37 14.88
C SER A 52 1.86 -2.95 14.29
N THR A 53 2.42 -2.01 15.05
CA THR A 53 2.68 -0.63 14.58
C THR A 53 3.68 -0.62 13.42
N LEU A 54 4.76 -1.41 13.52
CA LEU A 54 5.75 -1.55 12.46
C LEU A 54 5.15 -2.17 11.19
N LYS A 55 4.32 -3.21 11.34
CA LYS A 55 3.59 -3.83 10.22
C LYS A 55 2.68 -2.82 9.51
N ARG A 56 1.85 -2.09 10.27
CA ARG A 56 0.97 -1.04 9.71
C ARG A 56 1.76 0.06 9.04
N GLY A 57 2.91 0.45 9.61
CA GLY A 57 3.83 1.41 8.98
C GLY A 57 4.36 0.91 7.64
N CYS A 58 4.71 -0.37 7.54
CA CYS A 58 5.11 -1.00 6.28
C CYS A 58 3.96 -0.97 5.26
N GLU A 59 2.76 -1.40 5.63
CA GLU A 59 1.59 -1.43 4.74
C GLU A 59 1.23 -0.02 4.23
N PHE A 60 1.22 0.96 5.13
CA PHE A 60 0.94 2.35 4.81
C PHE A 60 1.93 2.96 3.82
N ASN A 61 3.23 2.66 3.98
CA ASN A 61 4.24 3.14 3.04
C ASN A 61 4.16 2.35 1.73
N CYS A 62 4.01 1.03 1.78
CA CYS A 62 3.99 0.18 0.60
C CYS A 62 2.80 0.45 -0.33
N ASN A 63 1.64 0.80 0.23
CA ASN A 63 0.44 1.20 -0.52
C ASN A 63 0.55 2.59 -1.17
N ARG A 64 1.74 3.20 -1.16
CA ARG A 64 2.03 4.45 -1.88
C ARG A 64 2.87 4.11 -3.11
N PRO A 65 2.47 4.53 -4.33
CA PRO A 65 3.19 4.22 -5.56
C PRO A 65 4.70 4.55 -5.51
N LYS A 66 5.08 5.63 -4.81
CA LYS A 66 6.49 6.05 -4.62
C LYS A 66 7.36 5.02 -3.91
N TYR A 67 6.78 4.21 -3.02
CA TYR A 67 7.51 3.29 -2.16
C TYR A 67 7.23 1.82 -2.48
N TYR A 68 6.14 1.53 -3.18
CA TYR A 68 5.74 0.17 -3.55
C TYR A 68 6.91 -0.65 -4.11
N ASN A 69 7.53 -0.19 -5.20
CA ASN A 69 8.61 -0.93 -5.85
C ASN A 69 9.85 -1.08 -4.95
N LYS A 70 10.09 -0.13 -4.05
CA LYS A 70 11.24 -0.16 -3.15
C LYS A 70 11.03 -1.20 -2.04
N ILE A 71 9.85 -1.19 -1.42
CA ILE A 71 9.47 -2.14 -0.37
C ILE A 71 9.29 -3.55 -0.95
N ALA A 72 8.64 -3.68 -2.11
CA ALA A 72 8.52 -4.95 -2.82
C ALA A 72 9.88 -5.49 -3.26
N GLY A 73 10.83 -4.62 -3.63
CA GLY A 73 12.22 -4.99 -3.93
C GLY A 73 12.99 -5.55 -2.74
N CYS A 74 12.57 -5.23 -1.50
CA CYS A 74 13.18 -5.84 -0.32
C CYS A 74 12.88 -7.34 -0.20
N LEU A 75 11.86 -7.88 -0.89
CA LEU A 75 11.61 -9.34 -0.87
C LEU A 75 12.82 -10.13 -1.41
N THR A 76 13.63 -9.51 -2.28
CA THR A 76 14.86 -10.10 -2.82
C THR A 76 16.12 -9.64 -2.09
N SER A 77 16.02 -8.76 -1.07
CA SER A 77 17.18 -8.22 -0.36
C SER A 77 17.64 -9.16 0.76
N GLY A 78 18.30 -10.25 0.35
CA GLY A 78 19.03 -11.17 1.23
C GLY A 78 18.18 -12.20 1.98
N ASP A 79 18.84 -13.28 2.40
CA ASP A 79 18.18 -14.45 3.00
C ASP A 79 17.95 -14.32 4.52
N SER A 80 18.51 -13.29 5.17
CA SER A 80 18.38 -13.10 6.62
C SER A 80 17.30 -12.09 6.98
N CYS A 81 16.59 -12.34 8.08
CA CYS A 81 15.60 -11.41 8.61
C CYS A 81 16.18 -10.05 8.98
N LYS A 82 17.47 -10.00 9.37
CA LYS A 82 18.16 -8.74 9.64
C LYS A 82 18.32 -7.91 8.35
N ALA A 83 18.81 -8.51 7.27
CA ALA A 83 18.98 -7.82 5.99
C ALA A 83 17.63 -7.33 5.42
N PHE A 84 16.62 -8.20 5.49
CA PHE A 84 15.26 -7.88 5.06
C PHE A 84 14.66 -6.70 5.86
N SER A 85 14.67 -6.78 7.20
CA SER A 85 14.13 -5.73 8.06
C SER A 85 14.89 -4.41 7.89
N THR A 86 16.22 -4.44 7.72
CA THR A 86 17.01 -3.23 7.42
C THR A 86 16.62 -2.60 6.09
N CYS A 87 16.36 -3.39 5.05
CA CYS A 87 15.89 -2.86 3.76
C CYS A 87 14.55 -2.14 3.91
N ILE A 88 13.56 -2.79 4.54
CA ILE A 88 12.22 -2.23 4.76
C ILE A 88 12.32 -0.91 5.56
N MET A 89 13.05 -0.92 6.68
CA MET A 89 13.18 0.27 7.53
C MET A 89 13.87 1.42 6.80
N LYS A 90 14.86 1.15 5.94
CA LYS A 90 15.53 2.18 5.13
C LYS A 90 14.54 2.84 4.17
N GLU A 91 13.72 2.06 3.47
CA GLU A 91 12.73 2.60 2.52
C GLU A 91 11.57 3.33 3.21
N MET A 92 11.23 2.93 4.44
CA MET A 92 10.25 3.62 5.28
C MET A 92 10.77 4.92 5.91
N GLN A 93 12.06 5.00 6.25
CA GLN A 93 12.69 6.17 6.92
C GLN A 93 13.33 7.15 5.94
N GLY A 94 13.55 6.77 4.68
CA GLY A 94 14.28 7.53 3.66
C GLY A 94 13.59 8.77 3.06
N ASN A 95 12.67 9.42 3.78
CA ASN A 95 12.22 10.78 3.45
C ASN A 95 12.23 11.66 4.72
N LYS A 96 13.42 12.18 5.05
CA LYS A 96 13.53 13.56 5.53
C LYS A 96 13.73 14.45 4.31
#